data_AF-A0AA51R5P6-F1
#
_entry.id   AF-A0AA51R5P6-F1
#
_cell.length_a   1.000
_cell.length_b   1.000
_cell.length_c   1.000
_cell.angle_alpha   90.00
_cell.angle_beta   90.00
_cell.angle_gamma   90.00
#
_symmetry.space_group_name_H-M   'P 1'
#
loop_
_entity.id
_entity.type
_entity.pdbx_description
1 polymer ?
#
loop_
_entity_poly.entity_id
_entity_poly.type
_entity_poly.pdbx_seq_one_letter_code
_entity_poly.pdbx_strand_id
1 'polypeptide(L)'
;MAKLIPSLQSCLNRMTSGEKRFARRLEQLLEDDYLCWYEPRVGEGFRQRYADFIIVHPWRGLLLLEVKDWKLDSIQSIDKASATLLTPQGVKTVTNPLEQARQCAYKLVQQLEQDPQLTQYAGRHQGKLAFPYGYGVVLTNMSRQQFSNTDLQAVLPWNRTLCSDEMQENTDPEDFQQCLWNMFDYQFSKPLTVPQLDRIRWHIFPEIRIASQGSLFADPLADVADKPLETVLPDILKVMDLQQEQLARSMGRGHRVIHGVAGSGKTLILAYRCLYLAKVLAKPILVLCYNIALAARLRALMQEKAIDDKVSVYHFHDWCGEQLRAYHIDRPTEHGLEYLDALVNTVSAAVENGRIPKAQYGAIMIDEGHDFQPTWLKLISGMVDPEKDSLLLLYDDAQSIYQQSKALKFSLSSVGIQARGRTTVLRLNYRNTDEIFGFAYQFARQYLQPHDSDDDHIPLLAPEMVGRHSFAPVCRLFPSFAEETARVVRWLRQWHEERGTAWADIAVLYRHYQQGAALWQAIQAEGVPCAWLRDAASKKGFNPADDTVKLMTFHSSKGLEFPLVVIAGIGFISPDATTAADEAKLLYVAMTRATDRLLLTSHQETEFTRALQGEIAAVTE
;
A
#
# COMPACT_ATOMS: atom_id res chain seq x y z
N MET A 1 10.24 9.25 -18.99
CA MET A 1 9.54 8.22 -19.78
C MET A 1 8.37 7.67 -18.99
N ALA A 2 7.15 7.93 -19.47
CA ALA A 2 5.93 7.43 -18.87
C ALA A 2 5.99 5.91 -18.62
N LYS A 3 5.30 5.45 -17.57
CA LYS A 3 5.25 4.04 -17.21
C LYS A 3 3.85 3.48 -17.37
N LEU A 4 3.75 2.31 -17.99
CA LEU A 4 2.49 1.60 -18.15
C LEU A 4 2.08 0.84 -16.87
N ILE A 5 0.76 0.77 -16.63
CA ILE A 5 0.15 0.15 -15.47
C ILE A 5 -0.91 -0.86 -15.92
N PRO A 6 -0.73 -2.18 -15.67
CA PRO A 6 0.48 -2.82 -15.15
C PRO A 6 1.68 -2.68 -16.11
N SER A 7 2.90 -2.97 -15.62
CA SER A 7 4.11 -2.84 -16.43
C SER A 7 4.03 -3.64 -17.72
N LEU A 8 4.61 -3.11 -18.81
CA LEU A 8 4.51 -3.68 -20.15
C LEU A 8 4.81 -5.19 -20.16
N GLN A 9 5.92 -5.61 -19.54
CA GLN A 9 6.36 -7.01 -19.46
C GLN A 9 5.29 -7.95 -18.87
N SER A 10 4.49 -7.48 -17.91
CA SER A 10 3.45 -8.29 -17.25
C SER A 10 2.18 -8.45 -18.11
N CYS A 11 1.96 -7.58 -19.09
CA CYS A 11 0.78 -7.56 -19.93
C CYS A 11 1.02 -8.07 -21.37
N LEU A 12 2.29 -8.26 -21.78
CA LEU A 12 2.65 -8.68 -23.14
C LEU A 12 1.89 -9.93 -23.64
N ASN A 13 1.57 -10.88 -22.77
CA ASN A 13 0.88 -12.11 -23.20
C ASN A 13 -0.62 -11.89 -23.50
N ARG A 14 -1.21 -10.81 -22.99
CA ARG A 14 -2.64 -10.47 -23.14
C ARG A 14 -2.89 -9.48 -24.28
N MET A 15 -1.90 -8.65 -24.61
CA MET A 15 -2.01 -7.61 -25.62
C MET A 15 -2.02 -8.11 -27.07
N THR A 16 -2.84 -7.47 -27.89
CA THR A 16 -2.78 -7.57 -29.36
C THR A 16 -1.47 -7.00 -29.93
N SER A 17 -1.18 -7.21 -31.21
CA SER A 17 0.09 -6.79 -31.78
C SER A 17 0.19 -5.26 -31.87
N GLY A 18 -0.91 -4.57 -32.17
CA GLY A 18 -0.92 -3.12 -32.14
C GLY A 18 -1.05 -2.51 -30.75
N GLU A 19 -1.74 -3.15 -29.79
CA GLU A 19 -1.68 -2.71 -28.39
C GLU A 19 -0.24 -2.75 -27.86
N LYS A 20 0.53 -3.80 -28.17
CA LYS A 20 1.96 -3.88 -27.82
C LYS A 20 2.77 -2.74 -28.40
N ARG A 21 2.52 -2.43 -29.67
CA ARG A 21 3.22 -1.35 -30.39
C ARG A 21 2.87 0.00 -29.77
N PHE A 22 1.58 0.27 -29.55
CA PHE A 22 1.13 1.52 -28.93
C PHE A 22 1.67 1.66 -27.50
N ALA A 23 1.59 0.61 -26.68
CA ALA A 23 2.11 0.60 -25.32
C ALA A 23 3.61 0.92 -25.24
N ARG A 24 4.42 0.39 -26.17
CA ARG A 24 5.86 0.73 -26.28
C ARG A 24 6.08 2.19 -26.64
N ARG A 25 5.22 2.77 -27.51
CA ARG A 25 5.30 4.18 -27.89
C ARG A 25 4.90 5.10 -26.76
N LEU A 26 3.93 4.72 -25.94
CA LEU A 26 3.61 5.45 -24.72
C LEU A 26 4.83 5.52 -23.78
N GLU A 27 5.54 4.42 -23.55
CA GLU A 27 6.74 4.45 -22.70
C GLU A 27 7.91 5.24 -23.32
N GLN A 28 8.03 5.26 -24.64
CA GLN A 28 9.15 5.92 -25.34
C GLN A 28 8.94 7.41 -25.59
N LEU A 29 7.72 7.83 -25.95
CA LEU A 29 7.41 9.16 -26.48
C LEU A 29 6.69 10.06 -25.46
N LEU A 30 6.26 9.53 -24.31
CA LEU A 30 5.65 10.32 -23.24
C LEU A 30 6.62 10.60 -22.08
N GLU A 31 6.45 11.76 -21.48
CA GLU A 31 7.21 12.24 -20.32
C GLU A 31 6.80 11.53 -19.02
N ASP A 32 7.57 11.71 -17.94
CA ASP A 32 7.40 10.97 -16.67
C ASP A 32 6.12 11.32 -15.89
N ASP A 33 5.46 12.42 -16.22
CA ASP A 33 4.25 12.92 -15.57
C ASP A 33 2.95 12.29 -16.13
N TYR A 34 3.05 11.50 -17.20
CA TYR A 34 1.93 10.72 -17.71
C TYR A 34 1.74 9.41 -16.92
N LEU A 35 0.51 9.20 -16.46
CA LEU A 35 0.07 7.92 -15.92
C LEU A 35 -0.73 7.17 -16.99
N CYS A 36 -0.25 5.99 -17.38
CA CYS A 36 -0.86 5.19 -18.45
C CYS A 36 -1.34 3.83 -17.92
N TRP A 37 -2.63 3.54 -18.03
CA TRP A 37 -3.22 2.24 -17.68
C TRP A 37 -3.58 1.43 -18.92
N TYR A 38 -3.41 0.11 -18.83
CA TYR A 38 -3.87 -0.87 -19.81
C TYR A 38 -4.98 -1.74 -19.22
N GLU A 39 -6.08 -1.89 -19.96
CA GLU A 39 -7.32 -2.59 -19.53
C GLU A 39 -7.85 -2.24 -18.12
N PRO A 40 -7.96 -0.95 -17.74
CA PRO A 40 -8.61 -0.59 -16.49
C PRO A 40 -10.10 -0.96 -16.49
N ARG A 41 -10.60 -1.40 -15.33
CA ARG A 41 -12.02 -1.74 -15.14
C ARG A 41 -12.82 -0.50 -14.81
N VAL A 42 -13.78 -0.14 -15.66
CA VAL A 42 -14.63 1.05 -15.45
C VAL A 42 -16.03 0.65 -14.97
N GLY A 43 -16.35 1.07 -13.74
CA GLY A 43 -17.63 0.93 -13.04
C GLY A 43 -17.88 -0.41 -12.32
N GLU A 44 -19.02 -0.51 -11.65
CA GLU A 44 -19.30 -1.59 -10.67
C GLU A 44 -20.26 -2.69 -11.20
N GLY A 45 -20.13 -3.92 -10.66
CA GLY A 45 -21.01 -5.05 -10.91
C GLY A 45 -21.04 -5.58 -12.35
N PHE A 46 -22.18 -6.12 -12.78
CA PHE A 46 -22.41 -6.72 -14.12
C PHE A 46 -22.32 -5.75 -15.31
N ARG A 47 -22.13 -4.44 -15.07
CA ARG A 47 -22.05 -3.41 -16.11
C ARG A 47 -20.62 -3.00 -16.45
N GLN A 48 -19.59 -3.70 -15.96
CA GLN A 48 -18.18 -3.38 -16.19
C GLN A 48 -17.84 -3.21 -17.67
N ARG A 49 -17.07 -2.17 -17.97
CA ARG A 49 -16.55 -1.88 -19.31
C ARG A 49 -15.04 -1.71 -19.24
N TYR A 50 -14.39 -2.01 -20.36
CA TYR A 50 -12.95 -1.92 -20.52
C TYR A 50 -12.65 -0.85 -21.58
N ALA A 51 -11.71 0.03 -21.27
CA ALA A 51 -10.98 0.80 -22.27
C ALA A 51 -9.64 0.10 -22.47
N ASP A 52 -9.11 0.10 -23.70
CA ASP A 52 -7.80 -0.50 -23.94
C ASP A 52 -6.72 0.29 -23.18
N PHE A 53 -6.76 1.62 -23.23
CA PHE A 53 -5.88 2.48 -22.45
C PHE A 53 -6.60 3.66 -21.79
N ILE A 54 -6.14 4.03 -20.60
CA ILE A 54 -6.46 5.31 -19.96
C ILE A 54 -5.16 6.06 -19.69
N ILE A 55 -5.11 7.33 -20.09
CA ILE A 55 -3.95 8.21 -19.91
C ILE A 55 -4.40 9.39 -19.04
N VAL A 56 -3.63 9.71 -18.00
CA VAL A 56 -3.84 10.89 -17.17
C VAL A 56 -2.59 11.74 -17.16
N HIS A 57 -2.75 13.04 -17.38
CA HIS A 57 -1.68 14.01 -17.32
C HIS A 57 -2.12 15.23 -16.50
N PRO A 58 -1.29 15.77 -15.58
CA PRO A 58 -1.68 16.84 -14.68
C PRO A 58 -2.32 18.05 -15.36
N TRP A 59 -1.78 18.50 -16.49
CA TRP A 59 -2.29 19.67 -17.22
C TRP A 59 -3.37 19.38 -18.27
N ARG A 60 -3.53 18.12 -18.68
CA ARG A 60 -4.44 17.77 -19.80
C ARG A 60 -5.68 17.03 -19.32
N GLY A 61 -5.60 16.37 -18.16
CA GLY A 61 -6.70 15.59 -17.60
C GLY A 61 -6.70 14.15 -18.09
N LEU A 62 -7.90 13.62 -18.34
CA LEU A 62 -8.15 12.18 -18.51
C LEU A 62 -8.47 11.82 -19.97
N LEU A 63 -7.71 10.91 -20.59
CA LEU A 63 -7.92 10.45 -21.97
C LEU A 63 -8.19 8.95 -22.00
N LEU A 64 -9.27 8.52 -22.64
CA LEU A 64 -9.60 7.10 -22.85
C LEU A 64 -9.43 6.71 -24.30
N LEU A 65 -8.69 5.64 -24.56
CA LEU A 65 -8.34 5.20 -25.91
C LEU A 65 -8.76 3.76 -26.15
N GLU A 66 -9.28 3.52 -27.35
CA GLU A 66 -9.52 2.20 -27.91
C GLU A 66 -8.51 1.94 -29.04
N VAL A 67 -7.81 0.81 -28.99
CA VAL A 67 -6.78 0.43 -29.95
C VAL A 67 -7.31 -0.68 -30.85
N LYS A 68 -7.16 -0.52 -32.16
CA LYS A 68 -7.62 -1.50 -33.15
C LYS A 68 -6.56 -1.79 -34.20
N ASP A 69 -6.38 -3.09 -34.44
CA ASP A 69 -5.43 -3.63 -35.43
C ASP A 69 -6.06 -3.75 -36.84
N TRP A 70 -7.07 -2.95 -37.12
CA TRP A 70 -7.83 -3.02 -38.38
C TRP A 70 -6.97 -2.57 -39.55
N LYS A 71 -7.06 -3.31 -40.65
CA LYS A 71 -6.53 -2.93 -41.95
C LYS A 71 -7.65 -2.31 -42.78
N LEU A 72 -7.32 -1.44 -43.73
CA LEU A 72 -8.33 -0.81 -44.59
C LEU A 72 -9.22 -1.87 -45.28
N ASP A 73 -8.62 -2.88 -45.89
CA ASP A 73 -9.32 -3.95 -46.60
C ASP A 73 -10.20 -4.84 -45.70
N SER A 74 -10.00 -4.77 -44.38
CA SER A 74 -10.80 -5.53 -43.43
C SER A 74 -12.10 -4.83 -43.04
N ILE A 75 -12.27 -3.53 -43.33
CA ILE A 75 -13.47 -2.77 -42.96
C ILE A 75 -14.44 -2.79 -44.15
N GLN A 76 -15.56 -3.51 -44.02
CA GLN A 76 -16.60 -3.52 -45.06
C GLN A 76 -17.52 -2.30 -44.95
N SER A 77 -17.92 -1.95 -43.73
CA SER A 77 -18.74 -0.78 -43.45
C SER A 77 -18.53 -0.30 -42.01
N ILE A 78 -18.68 1.00 -41.76
CA ILE A 78 -18.68 1.56 -40.42
C ILE A 78 -19.72 2.68 -40.33
N ASP A 79 -20.45 2.72 -39.24
CA ASP A 79 -21.35 3.81 -38.87
C ASP A 79 -21.04 4.28 -37.44
N LYS A 80 -21.79 5.25 -36.92
CA LYS A 80 -21.55 5.82 -35.58
C LYS A 80 -21.74 4.82 -34.42
N ALA A 81 -22.40 3.69 -34.65
CA ALA A 81 -22.69 2.68 -33.62
C ALA A 81 -21.87 1.40 -33.80
N SER A 82 -21.63 0.96 -35.03
CA SER A 82 -21.07 -0.36 -35.34
C SER A 82 -20.11 -0.34 -36.53
N ALA A 83 -19.25 -1.35 -36.59
CA ALA A 83 -18.36 -1.64 -37.70
C ALA A 83 -18.51 -3.10 -38.13
N THR A 84 -18.59 -3.35 -39.44
CA THR A 84 -18.62 -4.68 -40.03
C THR A 84 -17.26 -4.98 -40.64
N LEU A 85 -16.62 -6.04 -40.15
CA LEU A 85 -15.26 -6.42 -40.50
C LEU A 85 -15.23 -7.76 -41.24
N LEU A 86 -14.40 -7.85 -42.27
CA LEU A 86 -14.05 -9.11 -42.93
C LEU A 86 -12.86 -9.73 -42.21
N THR A 87 -13.10 -10.83 -41.50
CA THR A 87 -12.07 -11.60 -40.80
C THR A 87 -11.78 -12.91 -41.56
N PRO A 88 -10.65 -13.60 -41.28
CA PRO A 88 -10.39 -14.93 -41.87
C PRO A 88 -11.48 -15.97 -41.57
N GLN A 89 -12.30 -15.75 -40.54
CA GLN A 89 -13.39 -16.62 -40.09
C GLN A 89 -14.77 -16.18 -40.64
N GLY A 90 -14.81 -15.14 -41.47
CA GLY A 90 -16.03 -14.57 -42.04
C GLY A 90 -16.30 -13.13 -41.60
N VAL A 91 -17.50 -12.65 -41.92
CA VAL A 91 -17.95 -11.29 -41.59
C VAL A 91 -18.34 -11.21 -40.12
N LYS A 92 -17.82 -10.23 -39.39
CA LYS A 92 -18.08 -9.99 -37.98
C LYS A 92 -18.48 -8.53 -37.75
N THR A 93 -19.62 -8.31 -37.10
CA THR A 93 -20.03 -6.97 -36.67
C THR A 93 -19.58 -6.72 -35.22
N VAL A 94 -18.98 -5.56 -34.97
CA VAL A 94 -18.49 -5.11 -33.67
C VAL A 94 -18.97 -3.69 -33.40
N THR A 95 -18.92 -3.25 -32.14
CA THR A 95 -19.20 -1.85 -31.78
C THR A 95 -18.16 -0.92 -32.41
N ASN A 96 -18.58 0.28 -32.80
CA ASN A 96 -17.64 1.30 -33.25
C ASN A 96 -16.63 1.63 -32.12
N PRO A 97 -15.31 1.60 -32.38
CA PRO A 97 -14.29 1.80 -31.35
C PRO A 97 -14.35 3.19 -30.71
N LEU A 98 -14.74 4.23 -31.46
CA LEU A 98 -14.90 5.58 -30.90
C LEU A 98 -16.11 5.65 -29.97
N GLU A 99 -17.20 4.98 -30.35
CA GLU A 99 -18.40 4.89 -29.51
C GLU A 99 -18.11 4.08 -28.24
N GLN A 100 -17.31 3.02 -28.35
CA GLN A 100 -16.84 2.25 -27.20
C GLN A 100 -16.01 3.12 -26.25
N ALA A 101 -15.00 3.84 -26.77
CA ALA A 101 -14.19 4.76 -25.98
C ALA A 101 -15.05 5.85 -25.30
N ARG A 102 -16.00 6.43 -26.04
CA ARG A 102 -16.94 7.45 -25.53
C ARG A 102 -17.82 6.93 -24.40
N GLN A 103 -18.42 5.75 -24.57
CA GLN A 103 -19.28 5.15 -23.56
C GLN A 103 -18.47 4.79 -22.29
N CYS A 104 -17.23 4.31 -22.43
CA CYS A 104 -16.32 4.11 -21.31
C CYS A 104 -15.98 5.44 -20.62
N ALA A 105 -15.67 6.50 -21.38
CA ALA A 105 -15.33 7.82 -20.86
C ALA A 105 -16.47 8.40 -20.02
N TYR A 106 -17.70 8.42 -20.55
CA TYR A 106 -18.84 8.95 -19.81
C TYR A 106 -19.15 8.18 -18.54
N LYS A 107 -18.98 6.85 -18.57
CA LYS A 107 -19.19 6.04 -17.38
C LYS A 107 -18.16 6.37 -16.29
N LEU A 108 -16.88 6.53 -16.66
CA LEU A 108 -15.84 6.93 -15.72
C LEU A 108 -16.08 8.34 -15.20
N VAL A 109 -16.40 9.30 -16.08
CA VAL A 109 -16.72 10.68 -15.71
C VAL A 109 -17.88 10.73 -14.73
N GLN A 110 -18.98 10.00 -14.98
CA GLN A 110 -20.11 9.95 -14.07
C GLN A 110 -19.72 9.42 -12.68
N GLN A 111 -18.79 8.47 -12.61
CA GLN A 111 -18.25 7.97 -11.34
C GLN A 111 -17.36 9.03 -10.65
N LEU A 112 -16.49 9.70 -11.40
CA LEU A 112 -15.61 10.75 -10.87
C LEU A 112 -16.38 12.01 -10.43
N GLU A 113 -17.50 12.34 -11.09
CA GLU A 113 -18.38 13.45 -10.72
C GLU A 113 -19.12 13.23 -9.38
N GLN A 114 -19.09 12.02 -8.83
CA GLN A 114 -19.61 11.74 -7.48
C GLN A 114 -18.64 12.17 -6.38
N ASP A 115 -17.38 12.48 -6.73
CA ASP A 115 -16.34 12.85 -5.80
C ASP A 115 -16.21 14.38 -5.70
N PRO A 116 -16.57 15.01 -4.56
CA PRO A 116 -16.58 16.46 -4.42
C PRO A 116 -15.22 17.12 -4.71
N GLN A 117 -14.10 16.45 -4.43
CA GLN A 117 -12.76 17.02 -4.66
C GLN A 117 -12.31 16.95 -6.13
N LEU A 118 -12.99 16.15 -6.94
CA LEU A 118 -12.79 16.09 -8.39
C LEU A 118 -13.72 17.04 -9.14
N THR A 119 -14.70 17.64 -8.45
CA THR A 119 -15.70 18.51 -9.06
C THR A 119 -15.50 19.98 -8.73
N GLN A 120 -16.10 20.85 -9.54
CA GLN A 120 -16.15 22.28 -9.29
C GLN A 120 -17.13 22.57 -8.15
N TYR A 121 -16.63 23.24 -7.11
CA TYR A 121 -17.39 23.55 -5.90
C TYR A 121 -18.44 24.66 -6.10
N ALA A 122 -18.22 25.59 -7.03
CA ALA A 122 -19.10 26.74 -7.25
C ALA A 122 -19.14 27.17 -8.72
N GLY A 123 -20.21 27.88 -9.11
CA GLY A 123 -20.41 28.43 -10.44
C GLY A 123 -21.33 27.60 -11.34
N ARG A 124 -21.44 27.98 -12.62
CA ARG A 124 -22.38 27.38 -13.59
C ARG A 124 -22.12 25.89 -13.92
N HIS A 125 -20.98 25.35 -13.51
CA HIS A 125 -20.56 23.97 -13.72
C HIS A 125 -20.39 23.22 -12.39
N GLN A 126 -21.07 23.65 -11.33
CA GLN A 126 -21.04 22.98 -10.03
C GLN A 126 -21.39 21.49 -10.18
N GLY A 127 -20.59 20.62 -9.56
CA GLY A 127 -20.74 19.15 -9.66
C GLY A 127 -20.18 18.53 -10.94
N LYS A 128 -19.62 19.31 -11.87
CA LYS A 128 -18.86 18.80 -13.02
C LYS A 128 -17.38 18.74 -12.72
N LEU A 129 -16.64 17.89 -13.45
CA LEU A 129 -15.21 17.72 -13.25
C LEU A 129 -14.46 19.06 -13.29
N ALA A 130 -13.47 19.19 -12.41
CA ALA A 130 -12.57 20.33 -12.32
C ALA A 130 -11.41 20.28 -13.33
N PHE A 131 -11.40 19.28 -14.22
CA PHE A 131 -10.36 19.02 -15.20
C PHE A 131 -10.95 18.47 -16.51
N PRO A 132 -10.23 18.55 -17.64
CA PRO A 132 -10.71 18.07 -18.93
C PRO A 132 -10.72 16.54 -19.01
N TYR A 133 -11.57 16.01 -19.89
CA TYR A 133 -11.47 14.62 -20.33
C TYR A 133 -11.64 14.52 -21.85
N GLY A 134 -11.08 13.48 -22.43
CA GLY A 134 -11.09 13.19 -23.86
C GLY A 134 -11.26 11.71 -24.13
N TYR A 135 -11.52 11.38 -25.38
CA TYR A 135 -11.55 9.99 -25.84
C TYR A 135 -11.20 9.90 -27.32
N GLY A 136 -10.60 8.79 -27.73
CA GLY A 136 -10.15 8.58 -29.10
C GLY A 136 -9.90 7.13 -29.47
N VAL A 137 -9.49 6.93 -30.72
CA VAL A 137 -9.20 5.64 -31.33
C VAL A 137 -7.79 5.64 -31.89
N VAL A 138 -7.09 4.51 -31.74
CA VAL A 138 -5.78 4.28 -32.34
C VAL A 138 -5.90 3.16 -33.38
N LEU A 139 -5.59 3.48 -34.64
CA LEU A 139 -5.62 2.54 -35.76
C LEU A 139 -4.20 2.10 -36.11
N THR A 140 -3.82 0.91 -35.67
CA THR A 140 -2.39 0.53 -35.65
C THR A 140 -1.83 0.03 -36.98
N ASN A 141 -2.70 -0.28 -37.94
CA ASN A 141 -2.35 -0.81 -39.26
C ASN A 141 -2.91 0.05 -40.42
N MET A 142 -3.20 1.32 -40.17
CA MET A 142 -3.69 2.28 -41.16
C MET A 142 -2.88 3.58 -41.08
N SER A 143 -2.36 4.10 -42.19
CA SER A 143 -1.67 5.39 -42.22
C SER A 143 -2.65 6.56 -42.31
N ARG A 144 -2.20 7.76 -41.94
CA ARG A 144 -3.00 9.00 -42.03
C ARG A 144 -3.43 9.28 -43.47
N GLN A 145 -2.57 9.00 -44.45
CA GLN A 145 -2.91 9.12 -45.87
C GLN A 145 -4.01 8.14 -46.28
N GLN A 146 -3.92 6.87 -45.86
CA GLN A 146 -4.97 5.87 -46.13
C GLN A 146 -6.29 6.27 -45.48
N PHE A 147 -6.25 6.72 -44.23
CA PHE A 147 -7.41 7.18 -43.49
C PHE A 147 -8.09 8.38 -44.18
N SER A 148 -7.29 9.33 -44.68
CA SER A 148 -7.81 10.56 -45.32
C SER A 148 -8.39 10.33 -46.71
N ASN A 149 -8.00 9.26 -47.38
CA ASN A 149 -8.54 8.86 -48.69
C ASN A 149 -9.87 8.08 -48.58
N THR A 150 -10.49 8.03 -47.41
CA THR A 150 -11.69 7.23 -47.14
C THR A 150 -12.76 8.07 -46.46
N ASP A 151 -14.02 7.61 -46.52
CA ASP A 151 -15.15 8.24 -45.82
C ASP A 151 -15.16 7.94 -44.32
N LEU A 152 -14.13 7.26 -43.79
CA LEU A 152 -14.01 6.95 -42.36
C LEU A 152 -14.03 8.22 -41.50
N GLN A 153 -13.55 9.35 -42.02
CA GLN A 153 -13.55 10.64 -41.32
C GLN A 153 -14.94 11.14 -40.91
N ALA A 154 -15.99 10.74 -41.65
CA ALA A 154 -17.37 11.10 -41.32
C ALA A 154 -17.85 10.45 -40.01
N VAL A 155 -17.21 9.34 -39.62
CA VAL A 155 -17.57 8.52 -38.46
C VAL A 155 -16.52 8.59 -37.35
N LEU A 156 -15.24 8.60 -37.73
CA LEU A 156 -14.08 8.72 -36.86
C LEU A 156 -13.43 10.09 -37.10
N PRO A 157 -13.66 11.10 -36.25
CA PRO A 157 -13.10 12.43 -36.47
C PRO A 157 -11.57 12.42 -36.49
N TRP A 158 -10.99 13.26 -37.35
CA TRP A 158 -9.54 13.34 -37.54
C TRP A 158 -8.79 13.63 -36.22
N ASN A 159 -9.33 14.54 -35.41
CA ASN A 159 -8.76 14.97 -34.14
C ASN A 159 -8.92 13.95 -33.01
N ARG A 160 -9.66 12.85 -33.23
CA ARG A 160 -9.87 11.77 -32.26
C ARG A 160 -9.32 10.43 -32.73
N THR A 161 -8.57 10.42 -33.83
CA THR A 161 -8.06 9.19 -34.43
C THR A 161 -6.56 9.31 -34.62
N LEU A 162 -5.77 8.44 -34.00
CA LEU A 162 -4.32 8.33 -34.20
C LEU A 162 -4.01 7.19 -35.16
N CYS A 163 -3.16 7.44 -36.15
CA CYS A 163 -2.80 6.49 -37.22
C CYS A 163 -1.40 5.91 -37.02
N SER A 164 -1.09 4.86 -37.76
CA SER A 164 0.15 4.08 -37.61
C SER A 164 1.45 4.83 -37.89
N ASP A 165 1.42 5.78 -38.81
CA ASP A 165 2.54 6.65 -39.21
C ASP A 165 2.88 7.72 -38.17
N GLU A 166 1.94 8.03 -37.28
CA GLU A 166 2.11 9.01 -36.19
C GLU A 166 2.66 8.37 -34.92
N MET A 167 2.96 7.07 -34.94
CA MET A 167 3.53 6.35 -33.79
C MET A 167 4.71 5.45 -34.21
N GLN A 168 5.55 5.96 -35.12
CA GLN A 168 6.80 5.32 -35.53
C GLN A 168 7.89 5.52 -34.47
N GLU A 169 9.03 4.81 -34.59
CA GLU A 169 10.14 4.91 -33.61
C GLU A 169 10.86 6.24 -33.65
N ASN A 170 10.85 6.87 -34.82
CA ASN A 170 11.48 8.14 -35.13
C ASN A 170 10.49 9.32 -35.12
N THR A 171 9.24 9.10 -34.71
CA THR A 171 8.27 10.20 -34.55
C THR A 171 8.75 11.13 -33.44
N ASP A 172 8.65 12.43 -33.68
CA ASP A 172 8.98 13.43 -32.66
C ASP A 172 8.04 13.27 -31.45
N PRO A 173 8.56 13.21 -30.21
CA PRO A 173 7.73 13.09 -29.01
C PRO A 173 6.66 14.18 -28.88
N GLU A 174 6.94 15.42 -29.31
CA GLU A 174 6.00 16.53 -29.23
C GLU A 174 4.84 16.35 -30.22
N ASP A 175 5.14 15.91 -31.45
CA ASP A 175 4.12 15.60 -32.47
C ASP A 175 3.18 14.48 -32.01
N PHE A 176 3.74 13.42 -31.42
CA PHE A 176 2.95 12.31 -30.86
C PHE A 176 2.06 12.78 -29.71
N GLN A 177 2.60 13.57 -28.78
CA GLN A 177 1.84 14.15 -27.68
C GLN A 177 0.73 15.09 -28.18
N GLN A 178 1.01 15.91 -29.19
CA GLN A 178 0.04 16.81 -29.79
C GLN A 178 -1.15 16.05 -30.40
N CYS A 179 -0.90 14.87 -31.01
CA CYS A 179 -1.97 14.01 -31.49
C CYS A 179 -2.91 13.56 -30.37
N LEU A 180 -2.38 13.22 -29.19
CA LEU A 180 -3.19 12.88 -28.01
C LEU A 180 -3.92 14.11 -27.46
N TRP A 181 -3.28 15.27 -27.44
CA TRP A 181 -3.87 16.52 -26.93
C TRP A 181 -5.04 17.02 -27.78
N ASN A 182 -5.01 16.77 -29.09
CA ASN A 182 -6.09 17.12 -30.01
C ASN A 182 -7.39 16.35 -29.75
N MET A 183 -7.34 15.28 -28.93
CA MET A 183 -8.50 14.46 -28.56
C MET A 183 -9.34 15.05 -27.41
N PHE A 184 -8.91 16.17 -26.83
CA PHE A 184 -9.63 16.91 -25.80
C PHE A 184 -10.41 18.08 -26.41
N ASP A 185 -11.66 18.27 -26.00
CA ASP A 185 -12.49 19.37 -26.49
C ASP A 185 -12.22 20.70 -25.75
N TYR A 186 -11.62 20.63 -24.55
CA TYR A 186 -11.47 21.77 -23.64
C TYR A 186 -10.10 21.75 -22.96
N GLN A 187 -9.62 22.94 -22.58
CA GLN A 187 -8.40 23.13 -21.80
C GLN A 187 -8.73 23.92 -20.53
N PHE A 188 -8.08 23.55 -19.42
CA PHE A 188 -8.24 24.21 -18.12
C PHE A 188 -6.96 24.96 -17.79
N SER A 189 -7.06 26.05 -17.03
CA SER A 189 -5.92 26.91 -16.68
C SER A 189 -5.11 26.42 -15.48
N LYS A 190 -5.58 25.38 -14.78
CA LYS A 190 -4.93 24.82 -13.60
C LYS A 190 -4.67 23.33 -13.79
N PRO A 191 -3.50 22.83 -13.35
CA PRO A 191 -3.24 21.40 -13.34
C PRO A 191 -4.03 20.70 -12.24
N LEU A 192 -4.25 19.41 -12.43
CA LEU A 192 -4.67 18.48 -11.38
C LEU A 192 -3.65 18.50 -10.23
N THR A 193 -4.15 18.60 -9.01
CA THR A 193 -3.30 18.47 -7.81
C THR A 193 -2.96 17.01 -7.56
N VAL A 194 -1.90 16.73 -6.79
CA VAL A 194 -1.52 15.36 -6.40
C VAL A 194 -2.69 14.63 -5.70
N PRO A 195 -3.44 15.24 -4.76
CA PRO A 195 -4.64 14.62 -4.19
C PRO A 195 -5.72 14.28 -5.22
N GLN A 196 -5.92 15.11 -6.24
CA GLN A 196 -6.88 14.84 -7.31
C GLN A 196 -6.42 13.69 -8.21
N LEU A 197 -5.13 13.64 -8.55
CA LEU A 197 -4.54 12.50 -9.27
C LEU A 197 -4.75 11.21 -8.50
N ASP A 198 -4.48 11.19 -7.19
CA ASP A 198 -4.69 10.01 -6.35
C ASP A 198 -6.17 9.61 -6.25
N ARG A 199 -7.10 10.56 -6.22
CA ARG A 199 -8.54 10.26 -6.29
C ARG A 199 -8.94 9.68 -7.65
N ILE A 200 -8.46 10.23 -8.76
CA ILE A 200 -8.68 9.65 -10.09
C ILE A 200 -8.17 8.20 -10.14
N ARG A 201 -6.96 7.96 -9.60
CA ARG A 201 -6.38 6.61 -9.48
C ARG A 201 -7.26 5.69 -8.62
N TRP A 202 -7.77 6.19 -7.51
CA TRP A 202 -8.69 5.47 -6.61
C TRP A 202 -9.94 4.98 -7.33
N HIS A 203 -10.53 5.82 -8.19
CA HIS A 203 -11.74 5.48 -8.95
C HIS A 203 -11.49 4.50 -10.10
N ILE A 204 -10.34 4.60 -10.77
CA ILE A 204 -9.97 3.73 -11.90
C ILE A 204 -9.57 2.32 -11.41
N PHE A 205 -9.05 2.18 -10.18
CA PHE A 205 -8.64 0.89 -9.60
C PHE A 205 -9.16 0.63 -8.17
N PRO A 206 -10.44 0.20 -8.03
CA PRO A 206 -11.05 -0.19 -6.75
C PRO A 206 -10.35 -1.35 -6.01
N GLU A 207 -9.66 -2.22 -6.73
CA GLU A 207 -9.01 -3.42 -6.16
C GLU A 207 -7.80 -3.08 -5.25
N ILE A 208 -7.37 -1.81 -5.25
CA ILE A 208 -6.25 -1.26 -4.46
C ILE A 208 -6.73 -0.72 -3.10
N ARG A 209 -8.05 -0.70 -2.83
CA ARG A 209 -8.63 -0.20 -1.57
C ARG A 209 -8.07 -0.96 -0.36
N ILE A 210 -7.27 -0.31 0.48
CA ILE A 210 -7.23 -0.64 1.92
C ILE A 210 -8.32 0.21 2.57
N ALA A 211 -9.32 -0.41 3.19
CA ALA A 211 -10.31 0.33 3.93
C ALA A 211 -9.63 1.14 5.06
N SER A 212 -10.03 2.41 5.23
CA SER A 212 -9.90 3.04 6.54
C SER A 212 -10.83 2.31 7.51
N GLN A 213 -10.45 2.22 8.77
CA GLN A 213 -11.07 1.34 9.77
C GLN A 213 -12.50 1.76 10.19
N GLY A 214 -13.21 2.61 9.44
CA GLY A 214 -14.37 3.35 9.96
C GLY A 214 -15.71 3.26 9.23
N SER A 215 -15.88 2.62 8.07
CA SER A 215 -17.12 2.82 7.28
C SER A 215 -17.72 1.57 6.62
N LEU A 216 -18.15 0.59 7.42
CA LEU A 216 -18.88 -0.59 6.88
C LEU A 216 -20.16 -0.99 7.64
N PHE A 217 -20.65 -0.17 8.58
CA PHE A 217 -22.01 -0.30 9.09
C PHE A 217 -22.98 0.58 8.28
N ALA A 218 -23.24 0.19 7.04
CA ALA A 218 -24.45 0.58 6.33
C ALA A 218 -25.00 -0.66 5.62
N ASP A 219 -26.16 -1.11 6.09
CA ASP A 219 -26.93 -2.26 5.62
C ASP A 219 -27.15 -2.18 4.08
N PRO A 220 -26.90 -3.23 3.28
CA PRO A 220 -26.99 -3.17 1.80
C PRO A 220 -28.42 -2.95 1.26
N LEU A 221 -29.42 -2.85 2.13
CA LEU A 221 -30.84 -2.78 1.79
C LEU A 221 -31.55 -1.52 2.33
N ALA A 222 -30.83 -0.57 2.93
CA ALA A 222 -31.40 0.72 3.32
C ALA A 222 -31.05 1.79 2.27
N ASP A 223 -32.08 2.48 1.76
CA ASP A 223 -32.06 3.44 0.66
C ASP A 223 -30.80 4.34 0.58
N VAL A 224 -30.03 4.17 -0.50
CA VAL A 224 -28.81 4.92 -0.85
C VAL A 224 -29.15 6.30 -1.45
N ALA A 225 -30.27 6.90 -1.07
CA ALA A 225 -30.76 8.13 -1.72
C ALA A 225 -30.23 9.43 -1.10
N ASP A 226 -29.81 9.47 0.17
CA ASP A 226 -29.68 10.76 0.89
C ASP A 226 -28.46 10.91 1.82
N LYS A 227 -27.33 10.21 1.60
CA LYS A 227 -26.08 10.49 2.34
C LYS A 227 -25.00 11.11 1.45
N PRO A 228 -24.46 12.30 1.79
CA PRO A 228 -23.37 12.92 1.03
C PRO A 228 -22.12 12.03 1.03
N LEU A 229 -21.55 11.82 -0.16
CA LEU A 229 -20.29 11.08 -0.39
C LEU A 229 -19.09 11.58 0.43
N GLU A 230 -19.18 12.77 1.05
CA GLU A 230 -18.17 13.32 1.95
C GLU A 230 -17.87 12.44 3.18
N THR A 231 -18.80 11.57 3.60
CA THR A 231 -18.62 10.72 4.80
C THR A 231 -17.97 9.36 4.52
N VAL A 232 -17.71 9.00 3.26
CA VAL A 232 -17.17 7.68 2.86
C VAL A 232 -15.74 7.77 2.29
N LEU A 233 -15.25 8.97 1.99
CA LEU A 233 -13.92 9.18 1.41
C LEU A 233 -12.95 9.62 2.52
N PRO A 234 -12.10 8.74 3.08
CA PRO A 234 -11.00 9.19 3.92
C PRO A 234 -10.08 10.09 3.09
N ASP A 235 -10.04 11.36 3.48
CA ASP A 235 -9.12 12.36 2.96
C ASP A 235 -7.69 11.90 3.20
N ILE A 236 -7.04 11.43 2.12
CA ILE A 236 -5.62 11.09 2.02
C ILE A 236 -5.23 9.89 2.92
N LEU A 237 -5.29 8.67 2.37
CA LEU A 237 -4.21 7.65 2.51
C LEU A 237 -4.57 6.27 1.92
N LYS A 238 -3.56 5.67 1.28
CA LYS A 238 -3.42 4.29 0.77
C LYS A 238 -3.90 4.01 -0.66
N VAL A 239 -3.68 4.94 -1.59
CA VAL A 239 -3.37 4.55 -2.97
C VAL A 239 -1.90 4.13 -2.98
N MET A 240 -1.61 2.88 -3.36
CA MET A 240 -0.23 2.43 -3.56
C MET A 240 0.44 3.32 -4.61
N ASP A 241 1.70 3.70 -4.40
CA ASP A 241 2.48 4.34 -5.47
C ASP A 241 2.62 3.36 -6.65
N LEU A 242 2.70 3.93 -7.85
CA LEU A 242 2.94 3.24 -9.11
C LEU A 242 4.09 2.22 -9.00
N GLN A 243 5.17 2.57 -8.31
CA GLN A 243 6.29 1.65 -8.08
C GLN A 243 5.90 0.46 -7.22
N GLN A 244 5.16 0.67 -6.13
CA GLN A 244 4.69 -0.39 -5.24
C GLN A 244 3.70 -1.32 -5.96
N GLU A 245 2.83 -0.75 -6.81
CA GLU A 245 1.87 -1.50 -7.62
C GLU A 245 2.56 -2.33 -8.71
N GLN A 246 3.44 -1.72 -9.49
CA GLN A 246 4.23 -2.43 -10.49
C GLN A 246 5.02 -3.54 -9.83
N LEU A 247 5.62 -3.29 -8.67
CA LEU A 247 6.35 -4.31 -7.94
C LEU A 247 5.39 -5.44 -7.52
N ALA A 248 4.27 -5.13 -6.86
CA ALA A 248 3.34 -6.15 -6.40
C ALA A 248 2.75 -7.03 -7.52
N ARG A 249 2.52 -6.46 -8.71
CA ARG A 249 2.00 -7.14 -9.91
C ARG A 249 3.08 -7.88 -10.71
N SER A 250 4.25 -7.27 -10.91
CA SER A 250 5.33 -7.80 -11.75
C SER A 250 6.20 -8.84 -11.05
N MET A 251 5.96 -9.10 -9.76
CA MET A 251 6.58 -10.21 -9.05
C MET A 251 6.21 -11.53 -9.75
N GLY A 252 7.09 -12.06 -10.58
CA GLY A 252 6.96 -13.38 -11.21
C GLY A 252 7.14 -14.52 -10.19
N ARG A 253 7.52 -15.70 -10.68
CA ARG A 253 7.96 -16.83 -9.83
C ARG A 253 9.33 -16.54 -9.19
N GLY A 254 9.69 -17.34 -8.20
CA GLY A 254 11.00 -17.29 -7.53
C GLY A 254 11.00 -16.42 -6.27
N HIS A 255 12.06 -16.58 -5.48
CA HIS A 255 12.26 -15.83 -4.24
C HIS A 255 12.59 -14.37 -4.52
N ARG A 256 12.03 -13.48 -3.70
CA ARG A 256 12.21 -12.03 -3.79
C ARG A 256 12.39 -11.43 -2.41
N VAL A 257 13.21 -10.37 -2.36
CA VAL A 257 13.47 -9.63 -1.13
C VAL A 257 13.17 -8.16 -1.41
N ILE A 258 12.34 -7.56 -0.57
CA ILE A 258 12.06 -6.13 -0.64
C ILE A 258 12.57 -5.51 0.65
N HIS A 259 13.54 -4.64 0.49
CA HIS A 259 14.01 -3.75 1.54
C HIS A 259 13.20 -2.47 1.51
N GLY A 260 13.01 -1.85 2.66
CA GLY A 260 12.53 -0.48 2.67
C GLY A 260 12.56 0.15 4.03
N VAL A 261 12.56 1.47 4.02
CA VAL A 261 12.48 2.31 5.22
C VAL A 261 11.15 2.09 5.96
N ALA A 262 11.07 2.51 7.21
CA ALA A 262 9.82 2.50 7.96
C ALA A 262 8.75 3.33 7.21
N GLY A 263 7.53 2.82 7.11
CA GLY A 263 6.43 3.54 6.44
C GLY A 263 6.42 3.46 4.91
N SER A 264 7.29 2.64 4.29
CA SER A 264 7.36 2.47 2.83
C SER A 264 6.30 1.55 2.21
N GLY A 265 5.25 1.17 2.95
CA GLY A 265 4.15 0.36 2.42
C GLY A 265 4.44 -1.14 2.23
N LYS A 266 5.51 -1.68 2.85
CA LYS A 266 5.88 -3.11 2.81
C LYS A 266 4.68 -4.05 3.09
N THR A 267 4.04 -3.90 4.24
CA THR A 267 2.86 -4.70 4.63
C THR A 267 1.70 -4.59 3.63
N LEU A 268 1.55 -3.43 2.96
CA LEU A 268 0.54 -3.25 1.92
C LEU A 268 0.90 -4.01 0.63
N ILE A 269 2.18 -3.97 0.21
CA ILE A 269 2.67 -4.79 -0.91
C ILE A 269 2.43 -6.28 -0.63
N LEU A 270 2.67 -6.72 0.61
CA LEU A 270 2.39 -8.10 1.03
C LEU A 270 0.92 -8.47 0.84
N ALA A 271 0.02 -7.64 1.37
CA ALA A 271 -1.42 -7.88 1.31
C ALA A 271 -1.91 -7.90 -0.15
N TYR A 272 -1.45 -6.96 -0.97
CA TYR A 272 -1.77 -6.94 -2.40
C TYR A 272 -1.27 -8.20 -3.11
N ARG A 273 -0.05 -8.63 -2.77
CA ARG A 273 0.51 -9.85 -3.35
C ARG A 273 -0.33 -11.08 -3.00
N CYS A 274 -0.85 -11.15 -1.78
CA CYS A 274 -1.79 -12.20 -1.36
C CYS A 274 -3.07 -12.17 -2.21
N LEU A 275 -3.67 -11.00 -2.41
CA LEU A 275 -4.88 -10.83 -3.25
C LEU A 275 -4.67 -11.30 -4.69
N TYR A 276 -3.51 -10.98 -5.27
CA TYR A 276 -3.17 -11.43 -6.61
C TYR A 276 -2.95 -12.95 -6.66
N LEU A 277 -2.14 -13.49 -5.75
CA LEU A 277 -1.82 -14.91 -5.73
C LEU A 277 -3.02 -15.78 -5.42
N ALA A 278 -3.97 -15.33 -4.58
CA ALA A 278 -5.19 -16.06 -4.26
C ALA A 278 -6.09 -16.32 -5.50
N LYS A 279 -5.97 -15.47 -6.53
CA LYS A 279 -6.67 -15.64 -7.81
C LYS A 279 -6.01 -16.66 -8.74
N VAL A 280 -4.69 -16.86 -8.60
CA VAL A 280 -3.87 -17.61 -9.57
C VAL A 280 -3.41 -18.97 -9.03
N LEU A 281 -3.22 -19.08 -7.71
CA LEU A 281 -2.75 -20.31 -7.06
C LEU A 281 -3.91 -21.17 -6.58
N ALA A 282 -3.76 -22.48 -6.77
CA ALA A 282 -4.67 -23.49 -6.21
C ALA A 282 -4.24 -23.94 -4.81
N LYS A 283 -2.93 -23.91 -4.50
CA LYS A 283 -2.39 -24.21 -3.16
C LYS A 283 -2.56 -23.00 -2.23
N PRO A 284 -2.65 -23.23 -0.91
CA PRO A 284 -2.78 -22.16 0.08
C PRO A 284 -1.53 -21.27 0.11
N ILE A 285 -1.73 -20.03 0.56
CA ILE A 285 -0.70 -19.02 0.75
C ILE A 285 -0.47 -18.85 2.25
N LEU A 286 0.78 -18.86 2.68
CA LEU A 286 1.16 -18.59 4.07
C LEU A 286 1.68 -17.16 4.22
N VAL A 287 1.17 -16.45 5.22
CA VAL A 287 1.71 -15.16 5.66
C VAL A 287 2.26 -15.31 7.07
N LEU A 288 3.53 -14.96 7.26
CA LEU A 288 4.22 -14.99 8.54
C LEU A 288 4.67 -13.60 8.95
N CYS A 289 4.51 -13.28 10.23
CA CYS A 289 5.14 -12.14 10.86
C CYS A 289 5.61 -12.49 12.28
N TYR A 290 6.37 -11.61 12.92
CA TYR A 290 6.80 -11.83 14.30
C TYR A 290 5.76 -11.33 15.32
N ASN A 291 5.15 -10.17 15.08
CA ASN A 291 4.22 -9.54 16.02
C ASN A 291 2.80 -10.15 15.94
N ILE A 292 2.25 -10.58 17.09
CA ILE A 292 0.89 -11.12 17.23
C ILE A 292 -0.18 -10.11 16.79
N ALA A 293 0.00 -8.83 17.15
CA ALA A 293 -0.98 -7.79 16.82
C ALA A 293 -0.99 -7.46 15.31
N LEU A 294 0.19 -7.50 14.66
CA LEU A 294 0.30 -7.40 13.20
C LEU A 294 -0.37 -8.60 12.52
N ALA A 295 -0.17 -9.83 13.03
CA ALA A 295 -0.84 -11.02 12.51
C ALA A 295 -2.37 -10.89 12.60
N ALA A 296 -2.89 -10.38 13.73
CA ALA A 296 -4.32 -10.13 13.91
C ALA A 296 -4.86 -9.11 12.89
N ARG A 297 -4.11 -8.02 12.65
CA ARG A 297 -4.47 -7.01 11.64
C ARG A 297 -4.48 -7.57 10.21
N LEU A 298 -3.46 -8.35 9.85
CA LEU A 298 -3.39 -8.98 8.54
C LEU A 298 -4.50 -10.02 8.36
N ARG A 299 -4.86 -10.79 9.40
CA ARG A 299 -6.02 -11.69 9.37
C ARG A 299 -7.32 -10.95 9.08
N ALA A 300 -7.59 -9.87 9.82
CA ALA A 300 -8.77 -9.04 9.60
C ALA A 300 -8.82 -8.50 8.16
N LEU A 301 -7.67 -8.08 7.60
CA LEU A 301 -7.57 -7.63 6.22
C LEU A 301 -7.87 -8.74 5.20
N MET A 302 -7.39 -9.98 5.42
CA MET A 302 -7.69 -11.11 4.52
C MET A 302 -9.19 -11.46 4.55
N GLN A 303 -9.82 -11.38 5.72
CA GLN A 303 -11.26 -11.60 5.90
C GLN A 303 -12.09 -10.51 5.22
N GLU A 304 -11.71 -9.23 5.38
CA GLU A 304 -12.37 -8.10 4.70
C GLU A 304 -12.36 -8.28 3.17
N LYS A 305 -11.30 -8.89 2.64
CA LYS A 305 -11.16 -9.18 1.20
C LYS A 305 -11.70 -10.53 0.77
N ALA A 306 -12.29 -11.31 1.68
CA ALA A 306 -12.84 -12.65 1.43
C ALA A 306 -11.84 -13.60 0.74
N ILE A 307 -10.59 -13.62 1.23
CA ILE A 307 -9.53 -14.53 0.78
C ILE A 307 -8.91 -15.34 1.92
N ASP A 308 -9.51 -15.30 3.11
CA ASP A 308 -9.06 -15.99 4.31
C ASP A 308 -9.18 -17.52 4.22
N ASP A 309 -9.96 -18.04 3.27
CA ASP A 309 -10.02 -19.45 2.90
C ASP A 309 -8.74 -19.95 2.19
N LYS A 310 -8.05 -19.05 1.48
CA LYS A 310 -6.83 -19.35 0.72
C LYS A 310 -5.56 -18.83 1.38
N VAL A 311 -5.67 -17.81 2.23
CA VAL A 311 -4.52 -17.11 2.83
C VAL A 311 -4.53 -17.30 4.35
N SER A 312 -3.60 -18.12 4.82
CA SER A 312 -3.41 -18.37 6.24
C SER A 312 -2.37 -17.42 6.82
N VAL A 313 -2.75 -16.64 7.83
CA VAL A 313 -1.88 -15.62 8.43
C VAL A 313 -1.57 -15.98 9.88
N TYR A 314 -0.29 -16.09 10.23
CA TYR A 314 0.16 -16.45 11.55
C TYR A 314 1.32 -15.57 12.03
N HIS A 315 1.46 -15.46 13.35
CA HIS A 315 2.77 -15.17 13.90
C HIS A 315 3.60 -16.46 13.90
N PHE A 316 4.92 -16.36 13.74
CA PHE A 316 5.77 -17.54 13.48
C PHE A 316 5.62 -18.68 14.51
N HIS A 317 5.62 -18.36 15.81
CA HIS A 317 5.51 -19.38 16.85
C HIS A 317 4.11 -20.04 16.92
N ASP A 318 3.03 -19.31 16.60
CA ASP A 318 1.71 -19.94 16.44
C ASP A 318 1.76 -20.97 15.33
N TRP A 319 2.33 -20.59 14.19
CA TRP A 319 2.41 -21.46 13.04
C TRP A 319 3.17 -22.76 13.39
N CYS A 320 4.29 -22.67 14.12
CA CYS A 320 4.97 -23.85 14.64
C CYS A 320 4.06 -24.72 15.52
N GLY A 321 3.30 -24.09 16.44
CA GLY A 321 2.35 -24.78 17.28
C GLY A 321 1.18 -25.43 16.51
N GLU A 322 0.71 -24.80 15.44
CA GLU A 322 -0.30 -25.35 14.53
C GLU A 322 0.25 -26.52 13.72
N GLN A 323 1.49 -26.43 13.24
CA GLN A 323 2.14 -27.55 12.54
C GLN A 323 2.25 -28.77 13.45
N LEU A 324 2.67 -28.63 14.72
CA LEU A 324 2.70 -29.77 15.63
C LEU A 324 1.30 -30.35 15.89
N ARG A 325 0.29 -29.48 16.07
CA ARG A 325 -1.09 -29.91 16.29
C ARG A 325 -1.67 -30.66 15.10
N ALA A 326 -1.49 -30.12 13.89
CA ALA A 326 -2.05 -30.68 12.65
C ALA A 326 -1.47 -32.06 12.32
N TYR A 327 -0.23 -32.33 12.73
CA TYR A 327 0.45 -33.61 12.49
C TYR A 327 0.56 -34.49 13.74
N HIS A 328 -0.22 -34.18 14.79
CA HIS A 328 -0.29 -34.95 16.03
C HIS A 328 1.08 -35.22 16.68
N ILE A 329 1.94 -34.22 16.69
CA ILE A 329 3.25 -34.27 17.34
C ILE A 329 3.14 -33.58 18.71
N ASP A 330 3.69 -34.23 19.73
CA ASP A 330 3.69 -33.70 21.08
C ASP A 330 4.38 -32.35 21.16
N ARG A 331 3.80 -31.44 21.95
CA ARG A 331 4.38 -30.13 22.20
C ARG A 331 5.49 -30.22 23.24
N PRO A 332 6.48 -29.32 23.17
CA PRO A 332 7.50 -29.22 24.21
C PRO A 332 6.87 -28.91 25.58
N THR A 333 7.50 -29.37 26.66
CA THR A 333 7.02 -29.18 28.03
C THR A 333 7.69 -28.00 28.74
N GLU A 334 8.70 -27.40 28.11
CA GLU A 334 9.46 -26.26 28.61
C GLU A 334 8.58 -25.02 28.79
N HIS A 335 9.12 -23.99 29.45
CA HIS A 335 8.41 -22.74 29.74
C HIS A 335 9.23 -21.52 29.31
N GLY A 336 8.55 -20.38 29.13
CA GLY A 336 9.22 -19.11 28.82
C GLY A 336 9.91 -19.10 27.45
N LEU A 337 11.14 -18.56 27.40
CA LEU A 337 11.92 -18.45 26.16
C LEU A 337 12.40 -19.81 25.65
N GLU A 338 12.75 -20.73 26.56
CA GLU A 338 13.21 -22.08 26.22
C GLU A 338 12.12 -22.88 25.49
N TYR A 339 10.86 -22.66 25.85
CA TYR A 339 9.72 -23.24 25.14
C TYR A 339 9.68 -22.84 23.66
N LEU A 340 9.97 -21.57 23.34
CA LEU A 340 9.91 -21.10 21.95
C LEU A 340 11.01 -21.75 21.10
N ASP A 341 12.22 -21.85 21.64
CA ASP A 341 13.32 -22.53 20.94
C ASP A 341 13.05 -24.04 20.79
N ALA A 342 12.58 -24.69 21.85
CA ALA A 342 12.19 -26.11 21.83
C ALA A 342 11.06 -26.38 20.82
N LEU A 343 10.08 -25.47 20.72
CA LEU A 343 8.98 -25.55 19.77
C LEU A 343 9.49 -25.56 18.32
N VAL A 344 10.36 -24.61 17.97
CA VAL A 344 10.93 -24.50 16.63
C VAL A 344 11.83 -25.70 16.30
N ASN A 345 12.63 -26.15 17.26
CA ASN A 345 13.49 -27.33 17.09
C ASN A 345 12.66 -28.60 16.85
N THR A 346 11.55 -28.77 17.58
CA THR A 346 10.65 -29.92 17.41
C THR A 346 10.01 -29.92 16.02
N VAL A 347 9.53 -28.77 15.54
CA VAL A 347 9.00 -28.65 14.17
C VAL A 347 10.07 -28.94 13.13
N SER A 348 11.28 -28.39 13.30
CA SER A 348 12.38 -28.60 12.37
C SER A 348 12.78 -30.07 12.27
N ALA A 349 12.94 -30.75 13.42
CA ALA A 349 13.22 -32.18 13.47
C ALA A 349 12.10 -33.04 12.87
N ALA A 350 10.84 -32.65 13.07
CA ALA A 350 9.70 -33.36 12.49
C ALA A 350 9.61 -33.20 10.95
N VAL A 351 9.98 -32.03 10.42
CA VAL A 351 10.09 -31.77 8.99
C VAL A 351 11.27 -32.55 8.38
N GLU A 352 12.41 -32.59 9.05
CA GLU A 352 13.60 -33.33 8.60
C GLU A 352 13.35 -34.85 8.57
N ASN A 353 12.65 -35.38 9.57
CA ASN A 353 12.28 -36.80 9.66
C ASN A 353 11.02 -37.16 8.85
N GLY A 354 10.48 -36.23 8.05
CA GLY A 354 9.34 -36.47 7.17
C GLY A 354 7.98 -36.65 7.84
N ARG A 355 7.87 -36.42 9.16
CA ARG A 355 6.59 -36.46 9.89
C ARG A 355 5.70 -35.27 9.55
N ILE A 356 6.32 -34.12 9.26
CA ILE A 356 5.65 -32.96 8.68
C ILE A 356 6.12 -32.85 7.22
N PRO A 357 5.22 -32.89 6.22
CA PRO A 357 5.58 -32.80 4.82
C PRO A 357 6.11 -31.40 4.48
N LYS A 358 7.07 -31.35 3.55
CA LYS A 358 7.54 -30.10 2.94
C LYS A 358 6.57 -29.61 1.85
N ALA A 359 6.82 -28.44 1.26
CA ALA A 359 6.09 -27.95 0.08
C ALA A 359 4.55 -27.81 0.24
N GLN A 360 4.10 -27.44 1.44
CA GLN A 360 2.68 -27.31 1.79
C GLN A 360 2.03 -26.08 1.15
N TYR A 361 2.80 -25.03 0.86
CA TYR A 361 2.25 -23.74 0.44
C TYR A 361 2.67 -23.38 -0.98
N GLY A 362 1.72 -22.86 -1.78
CA GLY A 362 2.01 -22.38 -3.13
C GLY A 362 2.81 -21.08 -3.14
N ALA A 363 2.71 -20.31 -2.06
CA ALA A 363 3.52 -19.12 -1.81
C ALA A 363 3.66 -18.84 -0.31
N ILE A 364 4.77 -18.21 0.07
CA ILE A 364 5.04 -17.78 1.45
C ILE A 364 5.44 -16.30 1.45
N MET A 365 4.71 -15.49 2.22
CA MET A 365 4.99 -14.08 2.42
C MET A 365 5.46 -13.86 3.86
N ILE A 366 6.58 -13.19 4.04
CA ILE A 366 7.17 -12.92 5.37
C ILE A 366 7.25 -11.41 5.55
N ASP A 367 6.55 -10.88 6.55
CA ASP A 367 6.66 -9.49 6.98
C ASP A 367 7.63 -9.35 8.16
N GLU A 368 8.26 -8.19 8.29
CA GLU A 368 9.24 -7.89 9.35
C GLU A 368 10.35 -8.96 9.43
N GLY A 369 10.91 -9.35 8.27
CA GLY A 369 11.87 -10.45 8.13
C GLY A 369 13.16 -10.31 8.94
N HIS A 370 13.52 -9.10 9.35
CA HIS A 370 14.66 -8.83 10.26
C HIS A 370 14.45 -9.36 11.67
N ASP A 371 13.22 -9.65 12.08
CA ASP A 371 12.94 -10.29 13.37
C ASP A 371 13.12 -11.82 13.35
N PHE A 372 13.38 -12.41 12.17
CA PHE A 372 13.48 -13.86 12.01
C PHE A 372 14.92 -14.35 12.13
N GLN A 373 15.10 -15.45 12.87
CA GLN A 373 16.40 -16.11 12.97
C GLN A 373 16.75 -16.90 11.69
N PRO A 374 18.04 -17.08 11.35
CA PRO A 374 18.46 -17.84 10.18
C PRO A 374 17.87 -19.26 10.12
N THR A 375 17.84 -19.95 11.26
CA THR A 375 17.27 -21.30 11.38
C THR A 375 15.78 -21.31 11.05
N TRP A 376 15.06 -20.25 11.42
CA TRP A 376 13.63 -20.10 11.13
C TRP A 376 13.39 -19.89 9.64
N LEU A 377 14.17 -19.00 9.01
CA LEU A 377 14.08 -18.75 7.57
C LEU A 377 14.40 -20.02 6.75
N LYS A 378 15.38 -20.83 7.22
CA LYS A 378 15.72 -22.11 6.59
C LYS A 378 14.58 -23.14 6.68
N LEU A 379 13.88 -23.19 7.82
CA LEU A 379 12.69 -24.01 7.97
C LEU A 379 11.59 -23.56 7.00
N ILE A 380 11.29 -22.26 6.98
CA ILE A 380 10.21 -21.66 6.20
C ILE A 380 10.46 -21.84 4.69
N SER A 381 11.69 -21.64 4.22
CA SER A 381 12.03 -21.80 2.79
C SER A 381 11.83 -23.24 2.30
N GLY A 382 11.89 -24.24 3.18
CA GLY A 382 11.57 -25.63 2.85
C GLY A 382 10.06 -25.93 2.73
N MET A 383 9.19 -25.01 3.12
CA MET A 383 7.74 -25.21 3.13
C MET A 383 7.05 -24.72 1.85
N VAL A 384 7.74 -23.96 1.00
CA VAL A 384 7.21 -23.49 -0.28
C VAL A 384 7.27 -24.60 -1.33
N ASP A 385 6.26 -24.65 -2.20
CA ASP A 385 6.21 -25.57 -3.34
C ASP A 385 7.33 -25.26 -4.36
N PRO A 386 8.25 -26.20 -4.64
CA PRO A 386 9.33 -26.01 -5.60
C PRO A 386 8.86 -25.70 -7.04
N GLU A 387 7.65 -26.12 -7.43
CA GLU A 387 7.15 -25.87 -8.79
C GLU A 387 6.70 -24.41 -9.01
N LYS A 388 6.21 -23.78 -7.95
CA LYS A 388 5.71 -22.39 -7.96
C LYS A 388 6.76 -21.41 -7.44
N ASP A 389 7.52 -21.83 -6.44
CA ASP A 389 8.69 -21.17 -5.86
C ASP A 389 8.46 -19.70 -5.51
N SER A 390 7.29 -19.36 -4.96
CA SER A 390 6.91 -17.96 -4.71
C SER A 390 7.11 -17.58 -3.24
N LEU A 391 8.32 -17.15 -2.89
CA LEU A 391 8.64 -16.62 -1.56
C LEU A 391 8.90 -15.10 -1.63
N LEU A 392 8.23 -14.33 -0.79
CA LEU A 392 8.46 -12.89 -0.63
C LEU A 392 8.92 -12.61 0.80
N LEU A 393 10.12 -12.06 0.94
CA LEU A 393 10.65 -11.59 2.21
C LEU A 393 10.67 -10.06 2.22
N LEU A 394 9.95 -9.46 3.17
CA LEU A 394 9.99 -8.02 3.40
C LEU A 394 10.93 -7.72 4.56
N TYR A 395 11.86 -6.81 4.33
CA TYR A 395 12.93 -6.47 5.25
C TYR A 395 12.93 -4.97 5.51
N ASP A 396 13.15 -4.56 6.76
CA ASP A 396 13.31 -3.16 7.13
C ASP A 396 14.76 -2.91 7.56
N ASP A 397 15.54 -2.32 6.66
CA ASP A 397 16.97 -2.10 6.88
C ASP A 397 17.21 -1.19 8.08
N ALA A 398 16.44 -0.09 8.19
CA ALA A 398 16.53 0.82 9.31
C ALA A 398 16.34 0.06 10.62
N GLN A 399 15.27 -0.74 10.74
CA GLN A 399 15.01 -1.52 11.96
C GLN A 399 16.03 -2.65 12.22
N SER A 400 16.70 -3.16 11.19
CA SER A 400 17.75 -4.19 11.32
C SER A 400 19.10 -3.64 11.77
N ILE A 401 19.45 -2.42 11.34
CA ILE A 401 20.67 -1.68 11.76
C ILE A 401 20.65 -1.42 13.27
N TYR A 402 19.45 -1.40 13.86
CA TYR A 402 19.23 -1.09 15.26
C TYR A 402 19.38 -2.28 16.23
N GLN A 403 19.62 -3.51 15.73
CA GLN A 403 20.03 -4.65 16.56
C GLN A 403 21.53 -4.93 16.38
N GLN A 404 22.37 -4.24 17.17
CA GLN A 404 23.84 -4.39 17.16
C GLN A 404 24.35 -5.83 17.41
N SER A 405 23.48 -6.78 17.77
CA SER A 405 23.83 -8.19 17.97
C SER A 405 23.34 -9.16 16.88
N LYS A 406 22.50 -8.73 15.92
CA LYS A 406 21.82 -9.66 14.97
C LYS A 406 21.51 -9.08 13.58
N ALA A 407 22.27 -8.12 13.06
CA ALA A 407 22.37 -8.02 11.60
C ALA A 407 22.77 -9.41 11.07
N LEU A 408 22.08 -9.92 10.04
CA LEU A 408 22.23 -11.30 9.56
C LEU A 408 23.72 -11.57 9.29
N LYS A 409 24.42 -12.24 10.22
CA LYS A 409 25.79 -12.74 10.00
C LYS A 409 25.80 -13.92 9.01
N PHE A 410 24.86 -13.94 8.08
CA PHE A 410 24.63 -15.03 7.14
C PHE A 410 24.02 -14.48 5.86
N SER A 411 24.35 -15.11 4.74
CA SER A 411 23.77 -14.76 3.45
C SER A 411 22.35 -15.35 3.33
N LEU A 412 21.40 -14.61 2.76
CA LEU A 412 20.05 -15.13 2.51
C LEU A 412 20.05 -16.42 1.67
N SER A 413 21.04 -16.60 0.79
CA SER A 413 21.25 -17.84 0.05
C SER A 413 21.58 -19.03 0.94
N SER A 414 22.29 -18.84 2.06
CA SER A 414 22.62 -19.91 3.03
C SER A 414 21.40 -20.49 3.75
N VAL A 415 20.30 -19.72 3.83
CA VAL A 415 19.01 -20.18 4.40
C VAL A 415 18.01 -20.59 3.33
N GLY A 416 18.47 -20.79 2.09
CA GLY A 416 17.63 -21.23 0.97
C GLY A 416 16.85 -20.10 0.29
N ILE A 417 17.09 -18.83 0.63
CA ILE A 417 16.42 -17.69 -0.02
C ILE A 417 17.22 -17.24 -1.26
N GLN A 418 16.82 -17.71 -2.45
CA GLN A 418 17.49 -17.45 -3.72
C GLN A 418 17.00 -16.16 -4.42
N ALA A 419 17.31 -14.99 -3.84
CA ALA A 419 16.84 -13.69 -4.34
C ALA A 419 17.91 -12.86 -5.08
N ARG A 420 19.05 -13.45 -5.47
CA ARG A 420 20.15 -12.72 -6.14
C ARG A 420 19.64 -12.06 -7.43
N GLY A 421 19.82 -10.73 -7.54
CA GLY A 421 19.32 -9.92 -8.66
C GLY A 421 17.80 -9.67 -8.65
N ARG A 422 17.08 -10.07 -7.60
CA ARG A 422 15.63 -9.88 -7.41
C ARG A 422 15.33 -9.17 -6.09
N THR A 423 16.28 -8.35 -5.66
CA THR A 423 16.17 -7.49 -4.50
C THR A 423 15.69 -6.12 -4.93
N THR A 424 14.73 -5.53 -4.22
CA THR A 424 14.27 -4.16 -4.48
C THR A 424 14.29 -3.34 -3.20
N VAL A 425 14.58 -2.04 -3.33
CA VAL A 425 14.73 -1.12 -2.22
C VAL A 425 13.67 -0.02 -2.33
N LEU A 426 12.83 0.13 -1.31
CA LEU A 426 11.82 1.16 -1.19
C LEU A 426 12.34 2.30 -0.30
N ARG A 427 12.58 3.46 -0.90
CA ARG A 427 13.15 4.63 -0.22
C ARG A 427 12.11 5.62 0.30
N LEU A 428 10.90 5.59 -0.25
CA LEU A 428 9.85 6.55 0.06
C LEU A 428 9.09 6.17 1.33
N ASN A 429 8.89 7.12 2.25
CA ASN A 429 8.01 6.97 3.41
C ASN A 429 6.65 7.63 3.11
N TYR A 430 5.58 6.82 3.17
CA TYR A 430 4.20 7.27 2.95
C TYR A 430 3.39 7.38 4.25
N ARG A 431 3.93 6.86 5.37
CA ARG A 431 3.22 6.70 6.64
C ARG A 431 3.19 7.98 7.44
N ASN A 432 4.34 8.58 7.67
CA ASN A 432 4.50 9.69 8.60
C ASN A 432 4.40 11.03 7.85
N THR A 433 4.04 12.08 8.56
CA THR A 433 4.24 13.43 8.05
C THR A 433 5.72 13.81 8.17
N ASP A 434 6.15 14.78 7.38
CA ASP A 434 7.50 15.31 7.36
C ASP A 434 7.90 15.82 8.76
N GLU A 435 6.97 16.44 9.48
CA GLU A 435 7.20 16.95 10.83
C GLU A 435 7.41 15.82 11.84
N ILE A 436 6.57 14.78 11.82
CA ILE A 436 6.70 13.62 12.72
C ILE A 436 7.98 12.86 12.43
N PHE A 437 8.24 12.62 11.13
CA PHE A 437 9.41 11.86 10.73
C PHE A 437 10.71 12.62 11.06
N GLY A 438 10.79 13.90 10.69
CA GLY A 438 11.93 14.76 10.96
C GLY A 438 12.25 14.81 12.45
N PHE A 439 11.24 15.08 13.29
CA PHE A 439 11.35 15.09 14.75
C PHE A 439 11.88 13.76 15.31
N ALA A 440 11.27 12.64 14.90
CA ALA A 440 11.68 11.33 15.39
C ALA A 440 13.12 10.97 14.94
N TYR A 441 13.45 11.29 13.69
CA TYR A 441 14.76 11.00 13.10
C TYR A 441 15.87 11.84 13.73
N GLN A 442 15.65 13.14 13.96
CA GLN A 442 16.60 14.01 14.65
C GLN A 442 16.89 13.51 16.07
N PHE A 443 15.84 13.19 16.84
CA PHE A 443 16.00 12.56 18.16
C PHE A 443 16.85 11.29 18.08
N ALA A 444 16.53 10.37 17.17
CA ALA A 444 17.25 9.10 17.06
C ALA A 444 18.73 9.28 16.71
N ARG A 445 19.07 10.24 15.83
CA ARG A 445 20.46 10.52 15.43
C ARG A 445 21.36 10.98 16.58
N GLN A 446 20.81 11.59 17.63
CA GLN A 446 21.61 12.00 18.79
C GLN A 446 22.19 10.79 19.55
N TYR A 447 21.54 9.63 19.45
CA TYR A 447 21.89 8.41 20.19
C TYR A 447 22.44 7.29 19.31
N LEU A 448 22.46 7.50 17.99
CA LEU A 448 22.85 6.49 17.00
C LEU A 448 24.08 6.98 16.23
N GLN A 449 25.22 6.30 16.41
CA GLN A 449 26.39 6.55 15.58
C GLN A 449 26.20 5.89 14.19
N PRO A 450 26.48 6.60 13.09
CA PRO A 450 26.63 5.96 11.79
C PRO A 450 27.90 5.10 11.82
N HIS A 451 27.76 3.79 11.65
CA HIS A 451 28.91 2.93 11.37
C HIS A 451 29.06 2.80 9.85
N ASP A 452 30.28 3.01 9.36
CA ASP A 452 30.71 2.54 8.04
C ASP A 452 30.54 1.02 8.00
N SER A 453 29.77 0.52 7.04
CA SER A 453 29.55 -0.91 6.87
C SER A 453 30.26 -1.41 5.61
N ASP A 454 31.01 -2.52 5.76
CA ASP A 454 31.70 -3.26 4.71
C ASP A 454 30.83 -3.53 3.46
N ASP A 455 31.50 -3.74 2.32
CA ASP A 455 31.00 -3.87 0.93
C ASP A 455 29.78 -4.80 0.66
N ASP A 456 29.29 -5.55 1.65
CA ASP A 456 28.11 -6.43 1.55
C ASP A 456 26.89 -5.94 2.37
N HIS A 457 26.97 -4.77 3.01
CA HIS A 457 25.88 -4.18 3.78
C HIS A 457 25.15 -3.07 3.02
N ILE A 458 23.81 -3.08 3.09
CA ILE A 458 22.97 -2.06 2.46
C ILE A 458 23.14 -0.75 3.23
N PRO A 459 23.52 0.36 2.56
CA PRO A 459 23.81 1.63 3.23
C PRO A 459 22.58 2.15 4.00
N LEU A 460 22.82 2.93 5.05
CA LEU A 460 21.81 3.75 5.74
C LEU A 460 21.06 4.59 4.71
N LEU A 461 19.86 4.17 4.33
CA LEU A 461 19.01 4.93 3.43
C LEU A 461 18.32 6.01 4.25
N ALA A 462 18.72 7.26 4.05
CA ALA A 462 17.87 8.39 4.42
C ALA A 462 16.55 8.24 3.64
N PRO A 463 15.41 8.06 4.31
CA PRO A 463 14.14 7.96 3.62
C PRO A 463 13.83 9.27 2.90
N GLU A 464 13.35 9.15 1.68
CA GLU A 464 12.81 10.25 0.91
C GLU A 464 11.34 10.43 1.32
N MET A 465 10.93 11.62 1.72
CA MET A 465 9.56 11.89 2.13
C MET A 465 8.68 12.21 0.93
N VAL A 466 7.42 11.79 1.00
CA VAL A 466 6.42 12.02 -0.07
C VAL A 466 5.76 13.40 0.07
N GLY A 467 6.18 14.21 1.06
CA GLY A 467 5.68 15.58 1.28
C GLY A 467 4.33 15.63 2.00
N ARG A 468 4.12 14.75 2.98
CA ARG A 468 2.90 14.80 3.81
C ARG A 468 3.15 15.76 4.96
N HIS A 469 2.37 16.82 5.04
CA HIS A 469 2.54 17.85 6.07
C HIS A 469 1.33 17.88 7.00
N SER A 470 1.58 18.01 8.30
CA SER A 470 0.55 18.19 9.32
C SER A 470 1.10 19.00 10.49
N PHE A 471 0.57 18.78 11.69
CA PHE A 471 0.98 19.45 12.91
C PHE A 471 2.34 18.91 13.39
N ALA A 472 3.19 19.82 13.86
CA ALA A 472 4.40 19.45 14.56
C ALA A 472 4.09 18.59 15.80
N PRO A 473 4.93 17.59 16.13
CA PRO A 473 4.81 16.83 17.36
C PRO A 473 4.80 17.72 18.60
N VAL A 474 4.03 17.32 19.60
CA VAL A 474 3.90 18.08 20.86
C VAL A 474 4.49 17.28 22.01
N CYS A 475 5.38 17.88 22.79
CA CYS A 475 5.88 17.32 24.05
C CYS A 475 5.34 18.12 25.24
N ARG A 476 4.80 17.42 26.25
CA ARG A 476 4.25 18.03 27.47
C ARG A 476 4.81 17.38 28.73
N LEU A 477 5.28 18.23 29.64
CA LEU A 477 5.77 17.85 30.95
C LEU A 477 4.69 18.11 32.01
N PHE A 478 4.54 17.18 32.95
CA PHE A 478 3.58 17.24 34.04
C PHE A 478 4.29 17.09 35.40
N PRO A 479 3.70 17.62 36.49
CA PRO A 479 4.26 17.46 37.84
C PRO A 479 4.25 16.03 38.38
N SER A 480 3.31 15.19 37.90
CA SER A 480 3.17 13.81 38.34
C SER A 480 2.55 12.93 37.26
N PHE A 481 2.77 11.62 37.36
CA PHE A 481 2.19 10.66 36.41
C PHE A 481 0.68 10.55 36.54
N ALA A 482 0.13 10.84 37.73
CA ALA A 482 -1.32 10.92 37.94
C ALA A 482 -1.94 12.09 37.16
N GLU A 483 -1.32 13.27 37.21
CA GLU A 483 -1.76 14.43 36.42
C GLU A 483 -1.56 14.23 34.92
N GLU A 484 -0.43 13.63 34.52
CA GLU A 484 -0.17 13.23 33.14
C GLU A 484 -1.30 12.33 32.62
N THR A 485 -1.61 11.26 33.35
CA THR A 485 -2.65 10.29 33.00
C THR A 485 -4.03 10.96 32.92
N ALA A 486 -4.42 11.75 33.93
CA ALA A 486 -5.70 12.45 33.93
C ALA A 486 -5.83 13.41 32.74
N ARG A 487 -4.74 14.07 32.35
CA ARG A 487 -4.74 14.96 31.19
C ARG A 487 -4.81 14.20 29.87
N VAL A 488 -4.09 13.08 29.73
CA VAL A 488 -4.18 12.21 28.55
C VAL A 488 -5.62 11.74 28.34
N VAL A 489 -6.28 11.22 29.38
CA VAL A 489 -7.67 10.74 29.26
C VAL A 489 -8.63 11.86 28.88
N ARG A 490 -8.44 13.07 29.43
CA ARG A 490 -9.23 14.25 29.03
C ARG A 490 -9.04 14.58 27.55
N TRP A 491 -7.80 14.52 27.03
CA TRP A 491 -7.55 14.76 25.61
C TRP A 491 -8.16 13.70 24.71
N LEU A 492 -8.13 12.42 25.10
CA LEU A 492 -8.81 11.35 24.36
C LEU A 492 -10.30 11.69 24.16
N ARG A 493 -10.98 12.10 25.24
CA ARG A 493 -12.39 12.55 25.17
C ARG A 493 -12.59 13.77 24.30
N GLN A 494 -11.77 14.81 24.47
CA GLN A 494 -11.87 16.03 23.68
C GLN A 494 -11.68 15.77 22.18
N TRP A 495 -10.73 14.90 21.79
CA TRP A 495 -10.55 14.55 20.38
C TRP A 495 -11.74 13.79 19.80
N HIS A 496 -12.36 12.91 20.59
CA HIS A 496 -13.57 12.22 20.15
C HIS A 496 -14.78 13.14 20.08
N GLU A 497 -15.11 13.83 21.18
CA GLU A 497 -16.31 14.64 21.36
C GLU A 497 -16.27 15.93 20.52
N GLU A 498 -15.14 16.65 20.49
CA GLU A 498 -15.04 17.97 19.84
C GLU A 498 -14.54 17.90 18.40
N ARG A 499 -13.72 16.88 18.06
CA ARG A 499 -13.08 16.76 16.74
C ARG A 499 -13.57 15.59 15.91
N GLY A 500 -14.50 14.78 16.44
CA GLY A 500 -15.04 13.61 15.75
C GLY A 500 -14.00 12.53 15.43
N THR A 501 -12.89 12.48 16.18
CA THR A 501 -11.88 11.43 15.98
C THR A 501 -12.43 10.09 16.45
N ALA A 502 -12.44 9.08 15.58
CA ALA A 502 -12.85 7.74 15.98
C ALA A 502 -11.91 7.21 17.07
N TRP A 503 -12.43 6.48 18.05
CA TRP A 503 -11.57 5.83 19.04
C TRP A 503 -10.58 4.89 18.37
N ALA A 504 -11.00 4.30 17.24
CA ALA A 504 -10.16 3.40 16.48
C ALA A 504 -8.85 4.01 15.97
N ASP A 505 -8.85 5.31 15.74
CA ASP A 505 -7.73 6.07 15.18
C ASP A 505 -6.72 6.50 16.25
N ILE A 506 -6.99 6.22 17.53
CA ILE A 506 -6.17 6.65 18.66
C ILE A 506 -5.46 5.47 19.31
N ALA A 507 -4.14 5.59 19.44
CA ALA A 507 -3.32 4.67 20.22
C ALA A 507 -2.57 5.39 21.35
N VAL A 508 -2.53 4.73 22.51
CA VAL A 508 -1.73 5.14 23.68
C VAL A 508 -0.64 4.11 23.88
N LEU A 509 0.61 4.55 23.77
CA LEU A 509 1.80 3.72 23.84
C LEU A 509 2.55 3.99 25.13
N TYR A 510 3.03 2.93 25.77
CA TYR A 510 3.79 3.01 27.03
C TYR A 510 4.99 2.05 27.04
N ARG A 511 5.96 2.29 27.93
CA ARG A 511 7.19 1.48 28.00
C ARG A 511 7.08 0.31 28.98
N HIS A 512 6.58 0.57 30.19
CA HIS A 512 6.55 -0.40 31.30
C HIS A 512 5.13 -0.78 31.68
N TYR A 513 4.90 -2.04 32.06
CA TYR A 513 3.57 -2.57 32.35
C TYR A 513 2.80 -1.75 33.41
N GLN A 514 3.48 -1.28 34.45
CA GLN A 514 2.88 -0.49 35.52
C GLN A 514 2.25 0.82 35.00
N GLN A 515 2.87 1.46 33.99
CA GLN A 515 2.29 2.63 33.32
C GLN A 515 1.00 2.27 32.61
N GLY A 516 1.02 1.18 31.84
CA GLY A 516 -0.14 0.67 31.13
C GLY A 516 -1.31 0.36 32.08
N ALA A 517 -1.04 -0.20 33.25
CA ALA A 517 -2.06 -0.49 34.26
C ALA A 517 -2.73 0.79 34.80
N ALA A 518 -1.95 1.83 35.10
CA ALA A 518 -2.48 3.10 35.58
C ALA A 518 -3.27 3.85 34.49
N LEU A 519 -2.74 3.89 33.25
CA LEU A 519 -3.44 4.44 32.09
C LEU A 519 -4.76 3.72 31.85
N TRP A 520 -4.76 2.38 31.87
CA TRP A 520 -5.95 1.57 31.71
C TRP A 520 -7.02 1.90 32.75
N GLN A 521 -6.65 1.96 34.04
CA GLN A 521 -7.58 2.28 35.11
C GLN A 521 -8.20 3.67 34.93
N ALA A 522 -7.41 4.67 34.56
CA ALA A 522 -7.90 6.02 34.36
C ALA A 522 -8.80 6.15 33.12
N ILE A 523 -8.45 5.48 32.01
CA ILE A 523 -9.26 5.45 30.79
C ILE A 523 -10.64 4.80 31.09
N GLN A 524 -10.63 3.69 31.83
CA GLN A 524 -11.86 2.99 32.23
C GLN A 524 -12.73 3.82 33.18
N ALA A 525 -12.11 4.52 34.14
CA ALA A 525 -12.83 5.38 35.10
C ALA A 525 -13.63 6.51 34.41
N GLU A 526 -13.15 6.97 33.25
CA GLU A 526 -13.79 8.02 32.45
C GLU A 526 -14.73 7.47 31.36
N GLY A 527 -14.97 6.15 31.35
CA GLY A 527 -15.90 5.51 30.41
C GLY A 527 -15.42 5.49 28.95
N VAL A 528 -14.13 5.69 28.69
CA VAL A 528 -13.58 5.68 27.34
C VAL A 528 -13.39 4.22 26.87
N PRO A 529 -13.98 3.82 25.72
CA PRO A 529 -13.79 2.47 25.17
C PRO A 529 -12.31 2.21 24.86
N CYS A 530 -11.74 1.16 25.42
CA CYS A 530 -10.31 0.87 25.27
C CYS A 530 -10.04 -0.62 25.17
N ALA A 531 -9.16 -0.99 24.25
CA ALA A 531 -8.60 -2.32 24.10
C ALA A 531 -7.14 -2.33 24.58
N TRP A 532 -6.88 -3.03 25.68
CA TRP A 532 -5.53 -3.14 26.24
C TRP A 532 -4.81 -4.41 25.76
N LEU A 533 -3.85 -4.24 24.85
CA LEU A 533 -3.09 -5.32 24.21
C LEU A 533 -1.88 -5.75 25.06
N ARG A 534 -2.15 -6.21 26.29
CA ARG A 534 -1.12 -6.47 27.31
C ARG A 534 -0.50 -7.86 27.24
N ASP A 535 -1.22 -8.84 26.71
CA ASP A 535 -0.85 -10.26 26.73
C ASP A 535 -1.20 -10.94 25.39
N ALA A 536 -0.78 -12.20 25.22
CA ALA A 536 -1.02 -12.92 23.97
C ALA A 536 -2.52 -13.15 23.69
N ALA A 537 -3.33 -13.34 24.74
CA ALA A 537 -4.77 -13.59 24.60
C ALA A 537 -5.50 -12.35 24.07
N SER A 538 -5.30 -11.20 24.72
CA SER A 538 -5.84 -9.90 24.29
C SER A 538 -5.35 -9.50 22.89
N LYS A 539 -4.10 -9.80 22.53
CA LYS A 539 -3.56 -9.56 21.18
C LYS A 539 -4.16 -10.49 20.11
N LYS A 540 -4.45 -11.74 20.45
CA LYS A 540 -5.06 -12.69 19.50
C LYS A 540 -6.53 -12.38 19.24
N GLY A 541 -7.26 -11.96 20.27
CA GLY A 541 -8.64 -11.50 20.18
C GLY A 541 -8.80 -10.04 19.74
N PHE A 542 -7.69 -9.35 19.44
CA PHE A 542 -7.71 -7.98 18.96
C PHE A 542 -8.36 -7.90 17.58
N ASN A 543 -9.47 -7.17 17.49
CA ASN A 543 -10.02 -6.74 16.22
C ASN A 543 -9.66 -5.27 15.98
N PRO A 544 -8.83 -4.97 14.96
CA PRO A 544 -8.48 -3.59 14.64
C PRO A 544 -9.67 -2.71 14.25
N ALA A 545 -10.79 -3.30 13.80
CA ALA A 545 -12.00 -2.58 13.42
C ALA A 545 -12.86 -2.14 14.62
N ASP A 546 -12.57 -2.62 15.83
CA ASP A 546 -13.32 -2.20 17.02
C ASP A 546 -13.03 -0.73 17.31
N ASP A 547 -14.09 0.08 17.47
CA ASP A 547 -14.00 1.50 17.81
C ASP A 547 -13.65 1.72 19.27
N THR A 548 -12.39 1.43 19.58
CA THR A 548 -11.78 1.52 20.91
C THR A 548 -10.39 2.14 20.81
N VAL A 549 -9.97 2.87 21.85
CA VAL A 549 -8.59 3.34 22.00
C VAL A 549 -7.67 2.14 22.19
N LYS A 550 -6.56 2.09 21.45
CA LYS A 550 -5.60 0.99 21.54
C LYS A 550 -4.52 1.32 22.56
N LEU A 551 -4.50 0.62 23.69
CA LEU A 551 -3.47 0.77 24.72
C LEU A 551 -2.45 -0.37 24.59
N MET A 552 -1.17 -0.08 24.37
CA MET A 552 -0.16 -1.13 24.16
C MET A 552 1.28 -0.69 24.46
N THR A 553 2.19 -1.66 24.56
CA THR A 553 3.62 -1.35 24.72
C THR A 553 4.27 -0.89 23.42
N PHE A 554 5.40 -0.17 23.50
CA PHE A 554 6.22 0.19 22.33
C PHE A 554 6.49 -1.02 21.43
N HIS A 555 6.95 -2.13 22.02
CA HIS A 555 7.21 -3.38 21.30
C HIS A 555 5.97 -3.93 20.57
N SER A 556 4.81 -3.88 21.22
CA SER A 556 3.55 -4.40 20.64
C SER A 556 3.03 -3.53 19.50
N SER A 557 3.42 -2.26 19.45
CA SER A 557 3.02 -1.31 18.40
C SER A 557 3.75 -1.53 17.07
N LYS A 558 4.85 -2.29 17.05
CA LYS A 558 5.65 -2.54 15.85
C LYS A 558 4.80 -3.14 14.72
N GLY A 559 4.90 -2.57 13.52
CA GLY A 559 4.08 -2.97 12.36
C GLY A 559 2.65 -2.44 12.37
N LEU A 560 2.19 -1.83 13.47
CA LEU A 560 0.93 -1.08 13.51
C LEU A 560 1.17 0.39 13.18
N GLU A 561 0.09 1.12 12.91
CA GLU A 561 0.12 2.56 12.65
C GLU A 561 -1.26 3.14 12.96
N PHE A 562 -1.29 4.39 13.45
CA PHE A 562 -2.51 5.07 13.90
C PHE A 562 -2.45 6.56 13.51
N PRO A 563 -3.56 7.18 13.10
CA PRO A 563 -3.63 8.62 12.88
C PRO A 563 -3.12 9.44 14.06
N LEU A 564 -3.55 9.10 15.28
CA LEU A 564 -3.14 9.79 16.49
C LEU A 564 -2.44 8.81 17.44
N VAL A 565 -1.21 9.15 17.83
CA VAL A 565 -0.44 8.40 18.83
C VAL A 565 -0.07 9.28 20.01
N VAL A 566 -0.37 8.80 21.21
CA VAL A 566 0.10 9.35 22.48
C VAL A 566 1.17 8.42 23.04
N ILE A 567 2.39 8.92 23.23
CA ILE A 567 3.46 8.21 23.93
C ILE A 567 3.48 8.73 25.37
N ALA A 568 2.99 7.92 26.29
CA ALA A 568 2.83 8.28 27.69
C ALA A 568 3.96 7.72 28.58
N GLY A 569 4.34 8.50 29.58
CA GLY A 569 5.28 8.12 30.62
C GLY A 569 6.74 8.07 30.15
N ILE A 570 7.16 8.95 29.25
CA ILE A 570 8.55 8.96 28.73
C ILE A 570 9.56 9.12 29.86
N GLY A 571 9.21 9.84 30.93
CA GLY A 571 10.07 10.02 32.10
C GLY A 571 10.46 8.73 32.82
N PHE A 572 9.74 7.62 32.61
CA PHE A 572 10.13 6.32 33.16
C PHE A 572 11.18 5.57 32.33
N ILE A 573 11.55 6.09 31.16
CA ILE A 573 12.65 5.55 30.37
C ILE A 573 13.94 6.04 31.04
N SER A 574 14.63 5.14 31.74
CA SER A 574 15.94 5.43 32.32
C SER A 574 17.00 5.14 31.26
N PRO A 575 17.73 6.15 30.76
CA PRO A 575 18.87 5.91 29.89
C PRO A 575 20.07 5.54 30.78
N ASP A 576 20.25 4.25 31.07
CA ASP A 576 21.57 3.81 31.52
C ASP A 576 22.50 3.84 30.29
N ALA A 577 23.77 4.23 30.45
CA ALA A 577 24.70 4.44 29.33
C ALA A 577 24.85 3.22 28.39
N THR A 578 24.57 2.01 28.90
CA THR A 578 24.61 0.75 28.14
C THR A 578 23.35 0.46 27.32
N THR A 579 22.22 1.11 27.63
CA THR A 579 20.91 0.85 27.01
C THR A 579 20.28 2.06 26.34
N ALA A 580 20.86 3.26 26.50
CA ALA A 580 20.34 4.50 25.92
C ALA A 580 20.10 4.40 24.41
N ALA A 581 21.02 3.81 23.65
CA ALA A 581 20.82 3.60 22.22
C ALA A 581 19.61 2.69 21.91
N ASP A 582 19.44 1.61 22.69
CA ASP A 582 18.35 0.64 22.54
C ASP A 582 16.98 1.20 22.92
N GLU A 583 16.90 1.97 24.00
CA GLU A 583 15.69 2.68 24.39
C GLU A 583 15.35 3.82 23.42
N ALA A 584 16.33 4.55 22.90
CA ALA A 584 16.13 5.58 21.88
C ALA A 584 15.58 4.97 20.57
N LYS A 585 16.09 3.81 20.15
CA LYS A 585 15.57 3.05 19.00
C LYS A 585 14.12 2.64 19.20
N LEU A 586 13.80 2.12 20.38
CA LEU A 586 12.45 1.69 20.70
C LEU A 586 11.47 2.87 20.72
N LEU A 587 11.89 4.02 21.27
CA LEU A 587 11.12 5.25 21.25
C LEU A 587 10.93 5.79 19.83
N TYR A 588 11.96 5.74 18.98
CA TYR A 588 11.84 6.06 17.55
C TYR A 588 10.80 5.19 16.84
N VAL A 589 10.79 3.88 17.09
CA VAL A 589 9.77 2.97 16.56
C VAL A 589 8.38 3.37 17.03
N ALA A 590 8.22 3.75 18.31
CA ALA A 590 6.95 4.21 18.87
C ALA A 590 6.47 5.54 18.23
N MET A 591 7.37 6.51 18.04
CA MET A 591 7.04 7.80 17.40
C MET A 591 6.58 7.61 15.95
N THR A 592 7.27 6.74 15.20
CA THR A 592 6.94 6.45 13.79
C THR A 592 5.68 5.62 13.59
N ARG A 593 4.94 5.29 14.67
CA ARG A 593 3.58 4.71 14.56
C ARG A 593 2.52 5.76 14.21
N ALA A 594 2.80 7.03 14.48
CA ALA A 594 1.89 8.14 14.24
C ALA A 594 1.84 8.51 12.75
N THR A 595 0.66 8.56 12.14
CA THR A 595 0.52 8.94 10.72
C THR A 595 0.11 10.39 10.50
N ASP A 596 -0.50 11.04 11.49
CA ASP A 596 -0.94 12.44 11.39
C ASP A 596 -0.57 13.28 12.63
N ARG A 597 -0.75 12.75 13.84
CA ARG A 597 -0.49 13.49 15.09
C ARG A 597 0.29 12.66 16.10
N LEU A 598 1.33 13.26 16.65
CA LEU A 598 2.16 12.68 17.71
C LEU A 598 2.14 13.57 18.96
N LEU A 599 1.71 13.00 20.08
CA LEU A 599 1.79 13.62 21.40
C LEU A 599 2.72 12.80 22.28
N LEU A 600 3.69 13.47 22.90
CA LEU A 600 4.65 12.91 23.84
C LEU A 600 4.39 13.51 25.22
N THR A 601 4.26 12.66 26.24
CA THR A 601 4.03 13.12 27.61
C THR A 601 5.04 12.53 28.59
N SER A 602 5.38 13.32 29.60
CA SER A 602 6.26 12.90 30.69
C SER A 602 5.85 13.57 32.00
N HIS A 603 6.08 12.88 33.12
CA HIS A 603 5.89 13.40 34.48
C HIS A 603 7.19 13.90 35.13
N GLN A 604 8.32 13.74 34.45
CA GLN A 604 9.61 14.19 34.93
C GLN A 604 10.57 14.48 33.79
N GLU A 605 11.56 15.32 34.08
CA GLU A 605 12.59 15.69 33.13
C GLU A 605 13.73 14.66 33.16
N THR A 606 13.99 14.04 32.02
CA THR A 606 15.09 13.10 31.77
C THR A 606 15.97 13.61 30.62
N GLU A 607 17.06 12.89 30.35
CA GLU A 607 17.88 13.17 29.17
C GLU A 607 17.06 13.11 27.87
N PHE A 608 16.23 12.08 27.70
CA PHE A 608 15.38 11.94 26.52
C PHE A 608 14.32 13.03 26.42
N THR A 609 13.68 13.43 27.52
CA THR A 609 12.67 14.51 27.45
C THR A 609 13.31 15.85 27.13
N ARG A 610 14.53 16.13 27.62
CA ARG A 610 15.29 17.34 27.27
C ARG A 610 15.64 17.35 25.79
N ALA A 611 16.15 16.23 25.26
CA ALA A 611 16.42 16.08 23.83
C ALA A 611 15.16 16.35 22.99
N LEU A 612 14.03 15.71 23.35
CA LEU A 612 12.75 15.90 22.66
C LEU A 612 12.22 17.34 22.75
N GLN A 613 12.41 18.03 23.88
CA GLN A 613 12.01 19.44 24.02
C GLN A 613 12.90 20.38 23.19
N GLY A 614 14.20 20.10 23.11
CA GLY A 614 15.15 20.84 22.29
C GLY A 614 14.79 20.80 20.80
N GLU A 615 14.37 19.64 20.29
CA GLU A 615 13.94 19.50 18.89
C GLU A 615 12.65 20.28 18.59
N ILE A 616 11.70 20.40 19.53
CA ILE A 616 10.51 21.23 19.33
C ILE A 616 10.89 22.70 19.18
N ALA A 617 11.80 23.20 20.03
CA ALA A 617 12.23 24.60 19.97
C ALA A 617 12.86 24.94 18.60
N ALA A 618 13.68 24.04 18.06
CA ALA A 618 14.35 24.20 16.77
C ALA A 618 13.42 24.16 15.55
N VAL A 619 12.20 23.61 15.67
CA VAL A 619 11.19 23.57 14.60
C VAL A 619 10.27 24.80 14.60
N THR A 620 10.27 25.57 15.71
CA THR A 620 9.48 26.81 15.87
C THR A 620 10.24 28.11 15.58
N GLU A 621 11.55 28.05 15.33
CA GLU A 621 12.38 29.14 14.81
C GLU A 621 12.49 29.06 13.29
#